data_AF-A0A9Q0W9D4-F1
#
_entry.id   AF-A0A9Q0W9D4-F1
#
_cell.length_a   1.000
_cell.length_b   1.000
_cell.length_c   1.000
_cell.angle_alpha   90.00
_cell.angle_beta   90.00
_cell.angle_gamma   90.00
#
_symmetry.space_group_name_H-M   'P 1'
#
loop_
_entity.id
_entity.type
_entity.pdbx_description
1 polymer ?
#
loop_
_entity_poly.entity_id
_entity_poly.type
_entity_poly.pdbx_seq_one_letter_code
_entity_poly.pdbx_strand_id
1 'polypeptide(L)'
;MAFGHFQKDFWRRAIAAGASTPMEKQAFGIADDIYEAGLLLAYLAFVPFCEAGIVDTLSLQRLLENTFRLDLEAMREYCLADDRLEEAVKFLDLGDRAGWQLLQAMLNPDFRKRPIAEAVLNHRFMTGTAV
;
A
#
# COMPACT_ATOMS: atom_id res chain seq x y z
N MET A 1 -3.42 8.91 -28.78
CA MET A 1 -2.12 9.52 -28.40
C MET A 1 -1.75 9.34 -26.92
N ALA A 2 -2.61 8.77 -26.06
CA ALA A 2 -2.35 8.61 -24.61
C ALA A 2 -1.36 7.47 -24.27
N PHE A 3 -1.35 6.38 -25.05
CA PHE A 3 -0.54 5.18 -24.78
C PHE A 3 0.98 5.46 -24.73
N GLY A 4 1.45 6.37 -25.59
CA GLY A 4 2.86 6.77 -25.62
C GLY A 4 3.28 7.66 -24.44
N HIS A 5 2.34 8.26 -23.71
CA HIS A 5 2.63 9.03 -22.50
C HIS A 5 2.77 8.11 -21.28
N PHE A 6 1.81 7.21 -21.07
CA PHE A 6 1.84 6.23 -19.98
C PHE A 6 3.09 5.36 -20.01
N GLN A 7 3.50 4.92 -21.20
CA GLN A 7 4.70 4.10 -21.35
C GLN A 7 5.97 4.89 -21.01
N LYS A 8 6.06 6.16 -21.38
CA LYS A 8 7.22 7.03 -21.05
C LYS A 8 7.33 7.30 -19.56
N ASP A 9 6.19 7.57 -18.91
CA ASP A 9 6.15 7.81 -17.46
C ASP A 9 6.51 6.54 -16.69
N PHE A 10 6.00 5.39 -17.11
CA PHE A 10 6.37 4.10 -16.56
C PHE A 10 7.88 3.85 -16.63
N TRP A 11 8.49 3.98 -17.82
CA TRP A 11 9.92 3.78 -17.96
C TRP A 11 10.74 4.76 -17.12
N ARG A 12 10.28 6.01 -16.97
CA ARG A 12 10.93 7.01 -16.11
C ARG A 12 10.92 6.56 -14.65
N ARG A 13 9.76 6.09 -14.14
CA ARG A 13 9.63 5.58 -12.77
C ARG A 13 10.47 4.31 -12.56
N ALA A 14 10.44 3.38 -13.50
CA ALA A 14 11.24 2.15 -13.45
C ALA A 14 12.74 2.47 -13.37
N ILE A 15 13.24 3.38 -14.22
CA ILE A 15 14.66 3.79 -14.20
C ILE A 15 14.99 4.50 -12.88
N ALA A 16 14.12 5.37 -12.38
CA ALA A 16 14.31 6.06 -11.10
C ALA A 16 14.37 5.06 -9.91
N ALA A 17 13.65 3.94 -10.00
CA ALA A 17 13.71 2.83 -9.04
C ALA A 17 14.90 1.87 -9.27
N GLY A 18 15.79 2.18 -10.23
CA GLY A 18 16.98 1.39 -10.54
C GLY A 18 16.72 0.17 -11.43
N ALA A 19 15.61 0.12 -12.17
CA ALA A 19 15.33 -0.90 -13.16
C ALA A 19 15.82 -0.47 -14.55
N SER A 20 16.94 -1.05 -14.98
CA SER A 20 17.68 -0.61 -16.18
C SER A 20 17.51 -1.57 -17.36
N THR A 21 17.39 -2.88 -17.08
CA THR A 21 17.22 -3.93 -18.10
C THR A 21 15.74 -4.17 -18.43
N PRO A 22 15.42 -4.77 -19.59
CA PRO A 22 14.04 -5.15 -19.92
C PRO A 22 13.38 -6.04 -18.86
N MET A 23 14.12 -7.01 -18.32
CA MET A 23 13.62 -7.92 -17.27
C MET A 23 13.35 -7.18 -15.96
N GLU A 24 14.25 -6.30 -15.52
CA GLU A 24 14.04 -5.50 -14.31
C GLU A 24 12.83 -4.59 -14.42
N LYS A 25 12.61 -4.02 -15.61
CA LYS A 25 11.47 -3.12 -15.81
C LYS A 25 10.15 -3.89 -15.86
N GLN A 26 10.14 -5.12 -16.37
CA GLN A 26 8.99 -6.01 -16.24
C GLN A 26 8.71 -6.35 -14.77
N ALA A 27 9.74 -6.70 -14.00
CA ALA A 27 9.61 -6.97 -12.57
C ALA A 27 9.12 -5.73 -11.80
N PHE A 28 9.59 -4.53 -12.17
CA PHE A 28 9.09 -3.27 -11.64
C PHE A 28 7.60 -3.11 -11.90
N GLY A 29 7.11 -3.38 -13.12
CA GLY A 29 5.68 -3.27 -13.42
C GLY A 29 4.80 -4.18 -12.56
N ILE A 30 5.19 -5.44 -12.40
CA ILE A 30 4.48 -6.38 -11.53
C ILE A 30 4.49 -5.88 -10.07
N ALA A 31 5.63 -5.39 -9.59
CA ALA A 31 5.77 -4.88 -8.23
C ALA A 31 5.04 -3.53 -8.03
N ASP A 32 4.84 -2.75 -9.10
CA ASP A 32 4.07 -1.50 -9.09
C ASP A 32 2.57 -1.79 -8.93
N ASP A 33 2.05 -2.82 -9.63
CA ASP A 33 0.67 -3.28 -9.44
C ASP A 33 0.40 -3.71 -7.97
N ILE A 34 1.39 -4.33 -7.33
CA ILE A 34 1.30 -4.72 -5.91
C ILE A 34 1.28 -3.48 -4.99
N TYR A 35 2.01 -2.43 -5.34
CA TYR A 35 1.99 -1.18 -4.58
C TYR A 35 0.63 -0.49 -4.69
N GLU A 36 0.09 -0.38 -5.90
CA GLU A 36 -1.25 0.16 -6.14
C GLU A 36 -2.34 -0.68 -5.45
N ALA A 37 -2.22 -2.01 -5.45
CA ALA A 37 -3.10 -2.88 -4.68
C ALA A 37 -2.98 -2.63 -3.16
N GLY A 38 -1.81 -2.27 -2.66
CA GLY A 38 -1.59 -1.90 -1.26
C GLY A 38 -2.29 -0.59 -0.90
N LEU A 39 -2.21 0.42 -1.78
CA LEU A 39 -2.95 1.67 -1.63
C LEU A 39 -4.46 1.43 -1.66
N LEU A 40 -4.93 0.56 -2.56
CA LEU A 40 -6.35 0.17 -2.62
C LEU A 40 -6.78 -0.55 -1.33
N LEU A 41 -5.97 -1.44 -0.80
CA LEU A 41 -6.25 -2.12 0.47
C LEU A 41 -6.37 -1.11 1.62
N ALA A 42 -5.43 -0.16 1.71
CA ALA A 42 -5.49 0.90 2.70
C ALA A 42 -6.77 1.74 2.54
N TYR A 43 -7.13 2.09 1.30
CA TYR A 43 -8.38 2.80 1.02
C TYR A 43 -9.62 2.02 1.48
N LEU A 44 -9.68 0.72 1.18
CA LEU A 44 -10.77 -0.16 1.59
C LEU A 44 -10.81 -0.40 3.11
N ALA A 45 -9.71 -0.18 3.82
CA ALA A 45 -9.67 -0.24 5.28
C ALA A 45 -10.07 1.09 5.94
N PHE A 46 -9.72 2.24 5.36
CA PHE A 46 -9.99 3.53 5.98
C PHE A 46 -11.35 4.12 5.59
N VAL A 47 -11.74 4.08 4.31
CA VAL A 47 -12.98 4.75 3.88
C VAL A 47 -14.26 4.19 4.50
N PRO A 48 -14.46 2.86 4.64
CA PRO A 48 -15.70 2.36 5.23
C PRO A 48 -15.71 2.35 6.76
N PHE A 49 -14.54 2.38 7.42
CA PHE A 49 -14.44 2.31 8.87
C PHE A 49 -14.25 3.67 9.56
N CYS A 50 -13.83 4.70 8.83
CA CYS A 50 -13.71 6.07 9.36
C CYS A 50 -15.02 6.86 9.22
N GLU A 51 -15.14 7.93 10.01
CA GLU A 51 -16.25 8.88 9.86
C GLU A 51 -16.30 9.48 8.44
N ALA A 52 -17.52 9.59 7.88
CA ALA A 52 -17.72 10.01 6.51
C ALA A 52 -17.14 11.41 6.25
N GLY A 53 -16.30 11.52 5.20
CA GLY A 53 -15.67 12.77 4.81
C GLY A 53 -14.35 13.10 5.51
N ILE A 54 -13.88 12.25 6.43
CA ILE A 54 -12.55 12.41 7.06
C ILE A 54 -11.43 11.92 6.15
N VAL A 55 -11.63 10.80 5.44
CA VAL A 55 -10.62 10.19 4.58
C VAL A 55 -11.12 10.10 3.14
N ASP A 56 -10.33 10.63 2.22
CA ASP A 56 -10.43 10.39 0.79
C ASP A 56 -9.13 9.76 0.26
N THR A 57 -9.16 9.24 -0.97
CA THR A 57 -8.02 8.56 -1.59
C THR A 57 -6.75 9.40 -1.60
N LEU A 58 -6.85 10.69 -1.96
CA LEU A 58 -5.70 11.57 -2.09
C LEU A 58 -5.13 11.93 -0.71
N SER A 59 -6.01 12.20 0.26
CA SER A 59 -5.60 12.48 1.64
C SER A 59 -4.90 11.28 2.27
N LEU A 60 -5.42 10.06 2.07
CA LEU A 60 -4.80 8.84 2.58
C LEU A 60 -3.44 8.57 1.93
N GLN A 61 -3.35 8.69 0.61
CA GLN A 61 -2.08 8.52 -0.10
C GLN A 61 -1.04 9.54 0.37
N ARG A 62 -1.42 10.81 0.56
CA ARG A 62 -0.51 11.84 1.09
C ARG A 62 -0.06 11.53 2.51
N LEU A 63 -0.95 11.00 3.35
CA LEU A 63 -0.63 10.60 4.71
C LEU A 63 0.45 9.49 4.70
N LEU A 64 0.23 8.45 3.91
CA LEU A 64 1.16 7.33 3.73
C LEU A 64 2.50 7.78 3.14
N GLU A 65 2.48 8.42 1.98
CA GLU A 65 3.68 8.65 1.17
C GLU A 65 4.47 9.90 1.60
N ASN A 66 3.78 10.97 2.00
CA ASN A 66 4.43 12.26 2.27
C ASN A 66 4.63 12.52 3.76
N THR A 67 3.58 12.31 4.56
CA THR A 67 3.61 12.61 6.00
C THR A 67 4.44 11.58 6.75
N PHE A 68 4.10 10.30 6.62
CA PHE A 68 4.80 9.21 7.30
C PHE A 68 5.91 8.56 6.48
N ARG A 69 6.01 8.88 5.18
CA ARG A 69 7.05 8.33 4.29
C ARG A 69 7.11 6.80 4.36
N LEU A 70 5.94 6.17 4.38
CA LEU A 70 5.73 4.72 4.44
C LEU A 70 6.17 4.06 5.75
N ASP A 71 6.36 4.85 6.82
CA ASP A 71 6.43 4.36 8.20
C ASP A 71 5.02 4.05 8.72
N LEU A 72 4.60 2.79 8.55
CA LEU A 72 3.25 2.38 8.90
C LEU A 72 3.04 2.22 10.41
N GLU A 73 4.09 2.03 11.19
CA GLU A 73 3.96 1.97 12.65
C GLU A 73 3.69 3.38 13.19
N ALA A 74 4.43 4.39 12.73
CA ALA A 74 4.16 5.78 13.09
C ALA A 74 2.76 6.24 12.64
N MET A 75 2.33 5.82 11.44
CA MET A 75 0.97 6.11 10.96
C MET A 75 -0.09 5.42 11.83
N ARG A 76 0.13 4.14 12.21
CA ARG A 76 -0.76 3.39 13.08
C ARG A 76 -0.95 4.11 14.42
N GLU A 77 0.13 4.52 15.08
CA GLU A 77 0.08 5.26 16.35
C GLU A 77 -0.69 6.58 16.21
N TYR A 78 -0.45 7.32 15.12
CA TYR A 78 -1.19 8.55 14.83
C TYR A 78 -2.68 8.32 14.64
N CYS A 79 -3.06 7.32 13.83
CA CYS A 79 -4.47 7.01 13.58
C CYS A 79 -5.17 6.45 14.82
N LEU A 80 -4.46 5.72 15.68
CA LEU A 80 -5.00 5.20 16.94
C LEU A 80 -5.31 6.31 17.94
N ALA A 81 -4.64 7.46 17.84
CA ALA A 81 -4.86 8.62 18.70
C ALA A 81 -6.06 9.49 18.26
N ASP A 82 -6.68 9.20 17.11
CA ASP A 82 -7.86 9.90 16.58
C ASP A 82 -9.05 8.95 16.53
N ASP A 83 -10.03 9.14 17.42
CA ASP A 83 -11.23 8.30 17.54
C ASP A 83 -11.99 8.12 16.21
N ARG A 84 -11.85 9.07 15.27
CA ARG A 84 -12.50 9.02 13.95
C ARG A 84 -11.84 8.03 12.98
N LEU A 85 -10.62 7.59 13.30
CA LEU A 85 -9.79 6.66 12.51
C LEU A 85 -9.58 5.32 13.23
N GLU A 86 -9.93 5.23 14.51
CA GLU A 86 -9.63 4.09 15.40
C GLU A 86 -10.16 2.76 14.87
N GLU A 87 -11.36 2.72 14.30
CA GLU A 87 -11.97 1.49 13.78
C GLU A 87 -11.19 0.90 12.59
N ALA A 88 -10.64 1.74 11.72
CA ALA A 88 -9.76 1.29 10.64
C ALA A 88 -8.47 0.66 11.20
N VAL A 89 -7.93 1.24 12.28
CA VAL A 89 -6.75 0.70 12.97
C VAL A 89 -7.06 -0.66 13.59
N LYS A 90 -8.19 -0.79 14.30
CA LYS A 90 -8.66 -2.06 14.89
C LYS A 90 -8.83 -3.15 13.84
N PHE A 91 -9.39 -2.81 12.68
CA PHE A 91 -9.51 -3.75 11.56
C PHE A 91 -8.15 -4.23 11.05
N LEU A 92 -7.18 -3.32 10.84
CA LEU A 92 -5.83 -3.68 10.40
C LEU A 92 -5.00 -4.39 11.50
N ASP A 93 -5.39 -4.22 12.77
CA ASP A 93 -4.80 -4.89 13.93
C ASP A 93 -5.25 -6.34 14.11
N LEU A 94 -6.33 -6.77 13.43
CA LEU A 94 -6.75 -8.17 13.42
C LEU A 94 -5.59 -9.09 13.07
N GLY A 95 -5.45 -10.19 13.81
CA GLY A 95 -4.36 -11.11 13.56
C GLY A 95 -2.98 -10.66 14.01
N ASP A 96 -2.91 -9.96 15.14
CA ASP A 96 -1.68 -9.39 15.67
C ASP A 96 -1.00 -8.50 14.63
N ARG A 97 -1.71 -7.44 14.23
CA ARG A 97 -1.25 -6.44 13.25
C ARG A 97 -1.05 -7.00 11.83
N ALA A 98 -1.83 -8.01 11.44
CA ALA A 98 -1.64 -8.65 10.13
C ALA A 98 -1.91 -7.69 8.96
N GLY A 99 -2.90 -6.80 9.07
CA GLY A 99 -3.21 -5.82 8.04
C GLY A 99 -2.06 -4.83 7.83
N TRP A 100 -1.50 -4.31 8.92
CA TRP A 100 -0.34 -3.42 8.90
C TRP A 100 0.91 -4.09 8.31
N GLN A 101 1.18 -5.35 8.70
CA GLN A 101 2.31 -6.12 8.17
C GLN A 101 2.16 -6.36 6.65
N LEU A 102 0.95 -6.64 6.18
CA LEU A 102 0.68 -6.79 4.75
C LEU A 102 0.89 -5.47 4.00
N LEU A 103 0.34 -4.37 4.50
CA LEU A 103 0.54 -3.04 3.90
C LEU A 103 2.02 -2.67 3.86
N GLN A 104 2.79 -2.97 4.92
CA GLN A 104 4.22 -2.67 4.98
C GLN A 104 5.00 -3.42 3.89
N ALA A 105 4.61 -4.65 3.60
CA ALA A 105 5.21 -5.46 2.55
C ALA A 105 4.83 -4.96 1.15
N MET A 106 3.55 -4.67 0.91
CA MET A 106 3.05 -4.20 -0.38
C MET A 106 3.56 -2.80 -0.75
N LEU A 107 3.63 -1.90 0.23
CA LEU A 107 4.06 -0.52 0.07
C LEU A 107 5.57 -0.34 0.22
N ASN A 108 6.37 -1.41 0.12
CA ASN A 108 7.82 -1.29 0.30
C ASN A 108 8.43 -0.32 -0.73
N PRO A 109 9.27 0.65 -0.31
CA PRO A 109 9.94 1.57 -1.23
C PRO A 109 10.82 0.85 -2.26
N ASP A 110 11.43 -0.27 -1.86
CA ASP A 110 12.19 -1.13 -2.77
C ASP A 110 11.23 -2.12 -3.44
N PHE A 111 10.96 -1.90 -4.73
CA PHE A 111 10.05 -2.76 -5.51
C PHE A 111 10.47 -4.23 -5.50
N ARG A 112 11.77 -4.53 -5.30
CA ARG A 112 12.29 -5.90 -5.25
C ARG A 112 11.89 -6.65 -3.98
N LYS A 113 11.50 -5.93 -2.93
CA LYS A 113 11.06 -6.48 -1.64
C LYS A 113 9.55 -6.64 -1.55
N ARG A 114 8.80 -6.16 -2.55
CA ARG A 114 7.35 -6.30 -2.58
C ARG A 114 6.98 -7.76 -2.87
N PRO A 115 5.92 -8.28 -2.22
CA PRO A 115 5.47 -9.65 -2.46
C PRO A 115 4.91 -9.81 -3.88
N ILE A 116 4.88 -11.04 -4.38
CA ILE A 116 4.06 -11.39 -5.54
C ILE A 116 2.60 -11.56 -5.13
N ALA A 117 1.68 -11.49 -6.09
CA ALA A 117 0.24 -11.60 -5.84
C ALA A 117 -0.15 -12.86 -5.06
N GLU A 118 0.46 -14.01 -5.36
CA GLU A 118 0.21 -15.26 -4.63
C GLU A 118 0.57 -15.16 -3.15
N ALA A 119 1.68 -14.49 -2.81
CA ALA A 119 2.08 -14.27 -1.43
C ALA A 119 1.14 -13.31 -0.70
N VAL A 120 0.58 -12.31 -1.40
CA VAL A 120 -0.47 -11.43 -0.87
C VAL A 120 -1.72 -12.23 -0.55
N LEU A 121 -2.20 -13.06 -1.49
CA LEU A 121 -3.41 -13.88 -1.31
C LEU A 121 -3.28 -14.89 -0.17
N ASN A 122 -2.09 -15.44 0.04
CA ASN A 122 -1.81 -16.37 1.13
C ASN A 122 -1.47 -15.69 2.47
N HIS A 123 -1.46 -14.35 2.52
CA HIS A 123 -1.19 -13.63 3.76
C HIS A 123 -2.29 -13.90 4.79
N ARG A 124 -1.92 -14.02 6.08
CA ARG A 124 -2.87 -14.36 7.16
C ARG A 124 -4.03 -13.37 7.30
N PHE A 125 -3.80 -12.11 6.93
CA PHE A 125 -4.84 -11.07 6.86
C PHE A 125 -5.89 -11.37 5.78
N MET A 126 -5.48 -11.83 4.59
CA MET A 126 -6.38 -12.12 3.47
C MET A 126 -7.16 -13.41 3.66
N THR A 127 -6.55 -14.39 4.33
CA THR A 127 -7.14 -15.72 4.54
C THR A 127 -8.03 -15.81 5.78
N GLY A 128 -8.07 -14.77 6.62
CA GLY A 128 -8.85 -14.79 7.87
C GLY A 128 -8.34 -15.79 8.91
N THR A 129 -7.15 -16.39 8.69
CA THR A 129 -6.52 -17.33 9.63
C THR A 129 -5.98 -16.65 10.89
N ALA A 130 -6.15 -15.35 10.98
CA ALA A 130 -5.66 -14.50 12.03
C ALA A 130 -6.79 -13.99 12.97
N VAL A 131 -8.00 -14.53 12.83
CA VAL A 131 -9.17 -14.25 13.69
C VAL A 131 -9.48 -15.48 14.55
#